data_AF-A0AA46C7S7-F1
#
_entry.id   AF-A0AA46C7S7-F1
#
_cell.length_a   1.000
_cell.length_b   1.000
_cell.length_c   1.000
_cell.angle_alpha   90.00
_cell.angle_beta   90.00
_cell.angle_gamma   90.00
#
_symmetry.space_group_name_H-M   'P 1'
#
loop_
_entity.id
_entity.type
_entity.pdbx_description
1 polymer ?
#
loop_
_entity_poly.entity_id
_entity_poly.type
_entity_poly.pdbx_seq_one_letter_code
_entity_poly.pdbx_strand_id
1 'polypeptide(L)' 'MSPVIPDSYTAWRHCIEVDCGQPLTASFIARRLASLHDLGDHHTQQFLRRWGKPHLQRMIGWFERADGELKPSR' A
#
# COMPACT_ATOMS: atom_id res chain seq x y z
N MET A 1 -11.68 -15.81 0.23
CA MET A 1 -10.60 -15.56 -0.74
C MET A 1 -10.72 -14.11 -1.18
N SER A 2 -9.72 -13.29 -0.87
CA SER A 2 -9.63 -11.94 -1.42
C SER A 2 -9.41 -12.02 -2.94
N PRO A 3 -9.90 -11.06 -3.73
CA PRO A 3 -9.60 -11.02 -5.16
C PRO A 3 -8.08 -10.95 -5.39
N VAL A 4 -7.60 -11.59 -6.46
CA VAL A 4 -6.17 -11.66 -6.84
C VAL A 4 -5.54 -10.26 -6.94
N ILE A 5 -6.35 -9.25 -7.29
CA ILE A 5 -5.98 -7.85 -7.23
C ILE A 5 -7.04 -7.14 -6.39
N PRO A 6 -6.67 -6.56 -5.23
CA PRO A 6 -7.59 -5.77 -4.45
C PRO A 6 -8.12 -4.56 -5.22
N ASP A 7 -9.42 -4.34 -5.19
CA ASP A 7 -10.10 -3.18 -5.77
C ASP A 7 -10.57 -2.18 -4.72
N SER A 8 -10.48 -2.54 -3.44
CA SER A 8 -10.92 -1.76 -2.29
C SER A 8 -9.91 -1.81 -1.15
N TYR A 9 -9.95 -0.80 -0.28
CA TYR A 9 -9.08 -0.69 0.89
C TYR A 9 -9.19 -1.92 1.80
N THR A 10 -10.42 -2.38 2.08
CA THR A 10 -10.67 -3.51 2.95
C THR A 10 -10.09 -4.81 2.39
N ALA A 11 -10.30 -5.07 1.09
CA ALA A 11 -9.72 -6.25 0.43
C ALA A 11 -8.19 -6.18 0.40
N TRP A 12 -7.62 -4.99 0.19
CA TRP A 12 -6.17 -4.78 0.20
C TRP A 12 -5.56 -5.03 1.59
N ARG A 13 -6.20 -4.49 2.63
CA ARG A 13 -5.76 -4.67 4.02
C ARG A 13 -5.84 -6.12 4.45
N HIS A 14 -6.95 -6.81 4.15
CA HIS A 14 -7.10 -8.23 4.43
C HIS A 14 -6.05 -9.07 3.69
N CYS A 15 -5.80 -8.77 2.41
CA CYS A 15 -4.78 -9.46 1.63
C CYS A 15 -3.40 -9.36 2.30
N ILE A 16 -3.00 -8.16 2.74
CA ILE A 16 -1.70 -7.95 3.38
C ILE A 16 -1.62 -8.58 4.77
N GLU A 17 -2.59 -8.33 5.64
CA GLU A 17 -2.51 -8.74 7.06
C GLU A 17 -2.89 -10.20 7.28
N VAL A 18 -3.86 -10.72 6.53
CA VAL A 18 -4.42 -12.07 6.72
C VAL A 18 -3.85 -13.03 5.69
N ASP A 19 -4.04 -12.76 4.40
CA ASP A 19 -3.65 -13.72 3.34
C ASP A 19 -2.12 -13.80 3.21
N CYS A 20 -1.41 -12.67 3.34
CA CYS A 20 0.05 -12.60 3.33
C CYS A 20 0.69 -12.63 4.72
N GLY A 21 -0.09 -12.55 5.80
CA GLY A 21 0.41 -12.60 7.18
C GLY A 21 1.38 -11.47 7.54
N GLN A 22 1.29 -10.31 6.87
CA GLN A 22 2.21 -9.19 7.07
C GLN A 22 1.50 -8.03 7.79
N PRO A 23 1.81 -7.77 9.07
CA PRO A 23 1.16 -6.69 9.81
C PRO A 23 1.47 -5.30 9.26
N LEU A 24 0.46 -4.46 9.09
CA LEU A 24 0.61 -3.06 8.71
C LEU A 24 1.06 -2.21 9.91
N THR A 25 2.32 -2.38 10.32
CA THR A 25 2.94 -1.55 11.37
C THR A 25 3.34 -0.18 10.84
N ALA A 26 3.45 0.83 11.72
CA ALA A 26 3.87 2.17 11.34
C ALA A 26 5.22 2.19 10.60
N SER A 27 6.20 1.40 11.07
CA SER A 27 7.52 1.31 10.44
C SER A 27 7.48 0.59 9.08
N PHE A 28 6.59 -0.38 8.91
CA PHE A 28 6.36 -1.02 7.61
C PHE A 28 5.73 -0.02 6.63
N ILE A 29 4.65 0.65 7.03
CA ILE A 29 3.95 1.62 6.19
C ILE A 29 4.88 2.76 5.77
N ALA A 30 5.62 3.36 6.71
CA ALA A 30 6.55 4.44 6.42
C ALA A 30 7.60 4.05 5.36
N ARG A 31 8.18 2.85 5.47
CA ARG A 31 9.14 2.35 4.46
C ARG A 31 8.48 2.16 3.10
N ARG A 32 7.26 1.61 3.06
CA ARG A 32 6.54 1.38 1.80
C ARG A 32 6.16 2.70 1.12
N LEU A 33 5.67 3.68 1.87
CA LEU A 33 5.37 5.01 1.35
C LEU A 33 6.62 5.69 0.78
N ALA A 34 7.76 5.63 1.49
CA ALA A 34 9.02 6.17 1.00
C ALA A 34 9.42 5.56 -0.37
N SER A 35 9.34 4.24 -0.51
CA SER A 35 9.63 3.58 -1.80
C SER A 35 8.63 3.97 -2.90
N LEU A 36 7.33 3.99 -2.61
CA LEU A 36 6.30 4.32 -3.59
C LEU A 36 6.33 5.78 -4.06
N HIS A 37 6.85 6.69 -3.23
CA HIS A 37 7.05 8.09 -3.58
C HIS A 37 8.36 8.35 -4.33
N ASP A 38 9.33 7.45 -4.24
CA ASP A 38 10.56 7.54 -5.01
C ASP A 38 10.32 7.14 -6.47
N LEU A 39 10.00 8.14 -7.30
CA LEU A 39 9.85 7.96 -8.74
C LEU A 39 11.18 7.71 -9.45
N GLY A 40 12.33 7.92 -8.80
CA GLY A 40 13.65 7.58 -9.36
C GLY A 40 13.97 6.09 -9.21
N ASP A 41 13.33 5.40 -8.26
CA ASP A 41 13.59 4.00 -8.00
C ASP A 41 13.16 3.07 -9.15
N HIS A 42 14.02 2.10 -9.46
CA HIS A 42 13.79 1.16 -10.56
C HIS A 42 12.54 0.30 -10.36
N HIS A 43 12.21 -0.07 -9.12
CA HIS A 43 11.01 -0.85 -8.82
C HIS A 43 9.75 0.00 -8.96
N THR A 44 9.77 1.25 -8.50
CA THR A 44 8.64 2.18 -8.68
C THR A 44 8.41 2.50 -10.16
N GLN A 45 9.47 2.66 -10.95
CA GLN A 45 9.37 2.82 -12.40
C GLN A 45 8.81 1.57 -13.10
N GLN A 46 9.25 0.37 -12.71
CA GLN A 46 8.68 -0.87 -13.23
C GLN A 46 7.21 -1.04 -12.84
N PHE A 47 6.86 -0.68 -11.60
CA PHE A 47 5.49 -0.68 -11.11
C PHE A 47 4.59 0.25 -11.94
N LEU A 48 5.04 1.48 -12.19
CA LEU A 48 4.35 2.45 -13.03
C LEU A 48 4.14 1.95 -14.45
N ARG A 49 5.15 1.32 -15.06
CA ARG A 49 5.01 0.73 -16.41
C ARG A 49 3.97 -0.38 -16.46
N ARG A 50 3.86 -1.19 -15.41
CA ARG A 50 2.93 -2.33 -15.37
C ARG A 50 1.50 -1.92 -15.02
N TRP A 51 1.33 -1.04 -14.03
CA TRP A 51 0.04 -0.77 -13.39
C TRP A 51 -0.49 0.65 -13.62
N GLY A 52 0.39 1.57 -14.06
CA GLY A 52 0.06 2.96 -14.29
C GLY A 52 -0.03 3.79 -13.01
N LYS A 53 0.02 5.11 -13.21
CA LYS A 53 -0.06 6.11 -12.14
C LYS A 53 -1.35 6.04 -11.29
N PRO A 54 -2.55 5.77 -11.85
CA PRO A 54 -3.77 5.68 -11.03
C PRO A 54 -3.71 4.55 -10.00
N HIS A 55 -3.08 3.43 -10.35
CA HIS A 55 -2.92 2.31 -9.42
C HIS A 55 -1.90 2.64 -8.33
N LEU A 56 -0.78 3.28 -8.69
CA LEU A 56 0.21 3.76 -7.70
C LEU A 56 -0.44 4.69 -6.67
N GLN A 57 -1.22 5.67 -7.13
CA GLN A 57 -1.90 6.63 -6.25
C GLN A 57 -2.92 5.95 -5.32
N ARG A 58 -3.65 4.93 -5.80
CA ARG A 58 -4.52 4.13 -4.93
C ARG A 58 -3.75 3.41 -3.83
N MET A 59 -2.64 2.76 -4.16
CA MET A 59 -1.83 2.08 -3.14
C MET A 59 -1.27 3.07 -2.12
N ILE A 60 -0.76 4.22 -2.55
CA ILE A 60 -0.30 5.29 -1.67
C ILE A 60 -1.43 5.71 -0.71
N GLY A 61 -2.62 6.03 -1.25
CA GLY A 61 -3.76 6.43 -0.43
C GLY A 61 -4.23 5.37 0.57
N TRP A 62 -4.11 4.08 0.22
CA TRP A 62 -4.37 2.99 1.17
C TRP A 62 -3.33 2.90 2.28
N PHE A 63 -2.06 3.07 1.96
CA PHE A 63 -1.01 3.13 2.99
C PHE A 63 -1.16 4.36 3.89
N GLU A 64 -1.48 5.53 3.34
CA GLU A 64 -1.73 6.76 4.11
C GLU A 64 -2.94 6.60 5.03
N ARG A 65 -4.03 6.01 4.53
CA ARG A 65 -5.20 5.70 5.36
C ARG A 65 -4.85 4.74 6.50
N ALA A 66 -4.10 3.68 6.20
CA ALA A 66 -3.67 2.73 7.23
C ALA A 66 -2.79 3.41 8.29
N ASP A 67 -1.88 4.31 7.90
CA ASP A 67 -1.07 5.09 8.84
C ASP A 67 -1.94 6.00 9.72
N GLY A 68 -2.97 6.61 9.14
CA GLY A 68 -3.96 7.40 9.88
C GLY A 68 -4.75 6.58 10.90
N GLU A 69 -5.14 5.35 10.55
CA GLU A 69 -5.85 4.43 11.46
C GLU A 69 -4.97 3.92 12.61
N LEU A 70 -3.64 3.90 12.45
CA LEU A 70 -2.70 3.53 13.53
C LEU A 70 -2.48 4.65 14.54
N LYS A 71 -2.67 5.91 14.15
CA LYS A 71 -2.53 7.05 15.05
C LYS A 71 -3.84 7.18 15.81
N PRO A 72 -3.86 6.97 17.14
CA PRO A 72 -5.09 7.19 17.90
C PRO A 72 -5.52 8.64 17.69
N SER A 73 -6.81 8.84 17.36
CA SER A 73 -7.43 10.15 17.38
C SER A 73 -7.17 10.76 18.76
N ARG A 74 -6.42 11.86 18.79
CA ARG A 74 -6.09 12.59 20.02
C ARG A 74 -7.35 13.21 20.62
#